data_AF-A0A2K1EMY7-F1
#
_entry.id   AF-A0A2K1EMY7-F1
#
_cell.length_a   1.000
_cell.length_b   1.000
_cell.length_c   1.000
_cell.angle_alpha   90.00
_cell.angle_beta   90.00
_cell.angle_gamma   90.00
#
_symmetry.space_group_name_H-M   'P 1'
#
loop_
_entity.id
_entity.type
_entity.pdbx_description
1 polymer ?
#
loop_
_entity_poly.entity_id
_entity_poly.type
_entity_poly.pdbx_seq_one_letter_code
_entity_poly.pdbx_strand_id
1 'polypeptide(L)'
;MNKPEIKLEEVMYTPHYDPKATPYPVHVINRAHNAPCSQGYIRCTGCGKGHHYRWNQDGPWIQIKCPDCETLSAWWEEYYDNEEVGEEQQ
;
A
#
# COMPACT_ATOMS: atom_id res chain seq x y z
N MET A 1 -11.59 -4.39 -23.30
CA MET A 1 -10.91 -4.61 -22.01
C MET A 1 -11.53 -3.66 -21.00
N ASN A 2 -12.19 -4.19 -19.97
CA ASN A 2 -12.70 -3.37 -18.88
C ASN A 2 -11.51 -2.89 -18.04
N LYS A 3 -11.47 -1.60 -17.70
CA LYS A 3 -10.45 -1.07 -16.77
C LYS A 3 -10.64 -1.77 -15.41
N PRO A 4 -9.56 -2.16 -14.70
CA PRO A 4 -9.69 -2.71 -13.36
C PRO A 4 -10.37 -1.69 -12.44
N GLU A 5 -11.38 -2.15 -11.70
CA GLU A 5 -12.07 -1.33 -10.70
C GLU A 5 -11.26 -1.37 -9.40
N ILE A 6 -10.60 -0.26 -9.07
CA ILE A 6 -9.86 -0.10 -7.81
C ILE A 6 -10.77 0.63 -6.82
N LYS A 7 -11.13 -0.03 -5.72
CA LYS A 7 -11.94 0.57 -4.66
C LYS A 7 -11.01 1.18 -3.61
N LEU A 8 -11.25 2.45 -3.30
CA LEU A 8 -10.55 3.18 -2.25
C LEU A 8 -11.53 3.51 -1.12
N GLU A 9 -11.12 3.21 0.10
CA GLU A 9 -11.79 3.64 1.32
C GLU A 9 -10.81 4.50 2.11
N GLU A 10 -11.23 5.68 2.56
CA GLU A 10 -10.38 6.52 3.42
C GLU A 10 -10.67 6.22 4.89
N VAL A 11 -9.61 5.96 5.67
CA VAL A 11 -9.67 5.78 7.11
C VAL A 11 -8.64 6.66 7.80
N MET A 12 -8.97 7.15 9.01
CA MET A 12 -8.00 7.80 9.87
C MET A 12 -7.20 6.74 10.63
N TYR A 13 -5.89 6.72 10.43
CA TYR A 13 -5.00 5.77 11.07
C TYR A 13 -4.17 6.43 12.17
N THR A 14 -4.14 5.79 13.34
CA THR A 14 -3.21 6.09 14.43
C THR A 14 -2.28 4.89 14.62
N PRO A 15 -0.94 5.06 14.55
CA PRO A 15 0.00 3.99 14.81
C PRO A 15 -0.17 3.39 16.21
N HIS A 16 -0.18 2.06 16.30
CA HIS A 16 -0.33 1.36 17.59
C HIS A 16 0.87 1.58 18.53
N TYR A 17 2.07 1.80 17.98
CA TYR A 17 3.29 2.05 18.75
C TYR A 17 3.35 3.48 19.33
N ASP A 18 2.55 4.40 18.82
CA ASP A 18 2.42 5.76 19.35
C ASP A 18 0.95 6.21 19.32
N PRO A 19 0.16 5.86 20.35
CA PRO A 19 -1.23 6.27 20.45
C PRO A 19 -1.46 7.78 20.54
N LYS A 20 -0.41 8.58 20.78
CA LYS A 20 -0.48 10.04 20.84
C LYS A 20 -0.19 10.70 19.50
N ALA A 21 0.26 9.93 18.51
CA ALA A 21 0.49 10.44 17.17
C ALA A 21 -0.81 11.04 16.60
N THR A 22 -0.67 12.12 15.86
CA THR A 22 -1.80 12.72 15.15
C THR A 22 -2.31 11.72 14.11
N PRO A 23 -3.61 11.36 14.12
CA PRO A 23 -4.15 10.45 13.11
C PRO A 23 -3.96 11.05 11.71
N TYR A 24 -3.62 10.20 10.74
CA TYR A 24 -3.46 10.63 9.34
C TYR A 24 -4.35 9.79 8.41
N PRO A 25 -4.81 10.37 7.27
CA PRO A 25 -5.64 9.65 6.32
C PRO A 25 -4.84 8.58 5.60
N VAL A 26 -5.43 7.40 5.45
CA VAL A 26 -4.90 6.26 4.69
C VAL A 26 -5.98 5.78 3.72
N HIS A 27 -5.63 5.61 2.45
CA HIS A 27 -6.50 5.03 1.44
C HIS A 27 -6.32 3.51 1.37
N VAL A 28 -7.31 2.78 1.86
CA VAL A 28 -7.37 1.32 1.86
C VAL A 28 -7.81 0.84 0.49
N ILE A 29 -6.93 0.10 -0.18
CA ILE A 29 -7.16 -0.46 -1.50
C ILE A 29 -7.90 -1.79 -1.33
N ASN A 30 -9.03 -1.94 -2.03
CA ASN A 30 -9.78 -3.19 -2.13
C ASN A 30 -10.06 -3.88 -0.78
N ARG A 31 -10.38 -3.09 0.26
CA ARG A 31 -10.67 -3.54 1.64
C ARG A 31 -9.50 -4.26 2.34
N ALA A 32 -8.27 -3.86 2.05
CA ALA A 32 -7.05 -4.33 2.73
C ALA A 32 -6.96 -3.89 4.19
N HIS A 33 -7.89 -4.33 5.04
CA HIS A 33 -7.92 -4.03 6.48
C HIS A 33 -7.24 -5.08 7.34
N ASN A 34 -7.17 -6.32 6.84
CA ASN A 34 -6.72 -7.48 7.58
C ASN A 34 -5.31 -7.89 7.14
N ALA A 35 -4.54 -8.48 8.06
CA ALA A 35 -3.24 -9.05 7.73
C ALA A 35 -3.39 -10.27 6.79
N PRO A 36 -2.43 -10.51 5.87
CA PRO A 36 -1.23 -9.71 5.63
C PRO A 36 -1.54 -8.46 4.77
N CYS A 37 -1.14 -7.29 5.27
CA CYS A 37 -1.28 -6.03 4.54
C CYS A 37 -0.05 -5.14 4.74
N SER A 38 0.30 -4.38 3.71
CA SER A 38 1.34 -3.36 3.71
C SER A 38 0.70 -1.98 3.78
N GLN A 39 1.46 -1.00 4.30
CA GLN A 39 1.07 0.40 4.32
C GLN A 39 2.27 1.28 3.98
N GLY A 40 2.09 2.25 3.09
CA GLY A 40 3.18 3.12 2.64
C GLY A 40 2.72 4.42 2.02
N TYR A 41 3.65 5.39 1.95
CA TYR A 41 3.43 6.67 1.29
C TYR A 41 3.81 6.57 -0.19
N ILE A 42 2.89 6.94 -1.08
CA ILE A 42 3.07 6.80 -2.52
C ILE A 42 2.70 8.11 -3.21
N ARG A 43 3.62 8.58 -4.07
CA ARG A 43 3.43 9.79 -4.88
C ARG A 43 2.73 9.45 -6.19
N CYS A 44 1.63 10.14 -6.47
CA CYS A 44 0.91 10.03 -7.74
C CYS A 44 1.77 10.57 -8.89
N THR A 45 1.87 9.79 -9.96
CA THR A 45 2.60 10.16 -11.19
C THR A 45 1.83 11.15 -12.06
N GLY A 46 0.51 11.25 -11.91
CA GLY A 46 -0.36 12.17 -12.66
C GLY A 46 -0.35 13.59 -12.11
N CYS A 47 -0.69 13.78 -10.83
CA CYS A 47 -0.79 15.10 -10.20
C CYS A 47 0.37 15.45 -9.27
N GLY A 48 1.29 14.52 -9.01
CA GLY A 48 2.46 14.76 -8.15
C GLY A 48 2.16 14.83 -6.65
N LYS A 49 0.91 14.71 -6.20
CA LYS A 49 0.55 14.64 -4.78
C LYS A 49 0.84 13.25 -4.22
N GLY A 50 1.19 13.16 -2.95
CA GLY A 50 1.41 11.86 -2.30
C GLY A 50 0.40 11.61 -1.19
N HIS A 51 0.09 10.33 -1.01
CA HIS A 51 -0.92 9.86 -0.08
C HIS A 51 -0.42 8.58 0.59
N HIS A 52 -0.95 8.28 1.78
CA HIS A 52 -0.74 6.99 2.41
C HIS A 52 -1.76 5.98 1.87
N TYR A 53 -1.28 4.79 1.53
CA TYR A 53 -2.11 3.69 1.07
C TYR A 53 -1.91 2.47 1.94
N ARG A 54 -2.93 1.62 1.98
CA ARG A 54 -2.85 0.26 2.54
C ARG A 54 -3.34 -0.74 1.50
N TRP A 55 -2.62 -1.85 1.34
CA TRP A 55 -2.91 -2.86 0.32
C TRP A 55 -2.61 -4.27 0.86
N ASN A 56 -3.25 -5.28 0.26
CA ASN A 56 -2.97 -6.68 0.57
C ASN A 56 -1.64 -7.10 -0.07
N GLN A 57 -0.93 -7.99 0.61
CA GLN A 57 0.30 -8.57 0.10
C GLN A 57 0.03 -9.81 -0.79
N ASP A 58 -0.83 -9.67 -1.80
CA ASP A 58 -1.27 -10.78 -2.66
C ASP A 58 -0.32 -11.04 -3.85
N GLY A 59 0.67 -10.16 -4.04
CA GLY A 59 1.63 -10.24 -5.14
C GLY A 59 2.51 -8.99 -5.22
N PRO A 60 3.56 -9.02 -6.06
CA PRO A 60 4.58 -7.96 -6.12
C PRO A 60 4.10 -6.69 -6.82
N TRP A 61 2.98 -6.75 -7.54
CA TRP A 61 2.39 -5.59 -8.20
C TRP A 61 1.11 -5.15 -7.49
N ILE A 62 1.06 -3.86 -7.15
CA ILE A 62 -0.12 -3.22 -6.57
C ILE A 62 -0.64 -2.19 -7.56
N GLN A 63 -1.91 -2.31 -7.92
CA GLN A 63 -2.59 -1.27 -8.70
C GLN A 63 -3.15 -0.22 -7.75
N ILE A 64 -2.88 1.05 -8.06
CA ILE A 64 -3.24 2.20 -7.23
C ILE A 64 -4.00 3.20 -8.07
N LYS A 65 -5.08 3.73 -7.51
CA LYS A 65 -5.81 4.88 -8.05
C LYS A 65 -5.50 6.10 -7.16
N CYS A 66 -5.14 7.22 -7.76
CA CYS A 66 -5.01 8.47 -7.01
C CYS A 66 -6.40 9.00 -6.62
N PRO A 67 -6.64 9.36 -5.35
CA PRO A 67 -7.93 9.91 -4.91
C PRO A 67 -8.24 11.29 -5.51
N ASP A 68 -7.21 12.06 -5.88
CA ASP A 68 -7.38 13.46 -6.32
C ASP A 68 -7.57 13.61 -7.83
N CYS A 69 -6.79 12.89 -8.64
CA CYS A 69 -6.80 13.03 -10.11
C CYS A 69 -7.14 11.74 -10.85
N GLU A 70 -7.53 10.69 -10.12
CA GLU A 70 -7.96 9.39 -10.63
C GLU A 70 -6.96 8.64 -11.53
N THR A 71 -5.72 9.13 -11.63
CA THR A 71 -4.66 8.45 -12.38
C THR A 71 -4.40 7.08 -11.78
N LEU A 72 -4.35 6.07 -12.65
CA LEU A 72 -4.01 4.70 -12.30
C LEU A 72 -2.50 4.49 -12.45
N SER A 73 -1.89 3.80 -11.50
CA SER A 73 -0.47 3.44 -11.53
C SER A 73 -0.28 2.05 -10.97
N ALA A 74 0.81 1.39 -11.36
CA ALA A 74 1.26 0.14 -10.76
C ALA A 74 2.53 0.40 -9.94
N TRP A 75 2.58 -0.15 -8.74
CA TRP A 75 3.74 -0.10 -7.85
C TRP A 75 4.28 -1.50 -7.62
N TRP A 76 5.60 -1.63 -7.65
CA TRP A 76 6.28 -2.89 -7.33
C TRP A 76 6.72 -2.86 -5.87
N GLU A 77 6.37 -3.91 -5.12
CA GLU A 77 6.88 -4.16 -3.77
C GLU A 77 7.82 -5.36 -3.84
N GLU A 78 9.08 -5.15 -3.43
CA GLU A 78 10.02 -6.25 -3.23
C GLU A 78 9.65 -7.00 -1.95
N TYR A 79 9.16 -8.23 -2.10
CA TYR A 79 9.10 -9.15 -0.97
C TYR A 79 10.47 -9.79 -0.81
N TYR A 80 11.11 -9.55 0.33
CA TYR A 80 12.21 -10.40 0.77
C TYR A 80 11.57 -11.68 1.28
N ASP A 81 11.52 -12.71 0.44
CA ASP A 81 11.27 -14.07 0.92
C ASP A 81 12.39 -14.39 1.90
N ASN A 82 12.06 -14.51 3.19
CA ASN A 82 12.97 -15.00 4.22
C ASN A 82 13.23 -16.51 4.07
N GLU A 83 13.43 -17.01 2.84
CA GLU A 83 13.71 -18.42 2.53
C GLU A 83 15.05 -18.62 1.77
N GLU A 84 16.05 -17.77 2.02
CA GLU A 84 17.46 -18.12 1.75
C GLU A 84 18.37 -17.79 2.94
N VAL A 85 18.07 -18.39 4.11
CA VAL A 85 19.12 -18.70 5.10
C VAL A 85 19.41 -20.19 5.03
N GLY A 86 19.88 -20.63 3.86
CA GLY A 86 20.51 -21.93 3.65
C GLY A 86 22.02 -21.73 3.54
N GLU A 87 22.72 -22.11 4.61
CA GLU A 87 24.12 -22.55 4.68
C GLU A 87 25.20 -21.81 3.88
N GLU A 88 26.16 -21.21 4.59
CA GLU A 88 27.57 -21.50 4.30
C GLU A 88 28.41 -21.55 5.58
N GLN A 89 29.13 -22.65 5.70
CA GLN A 89 30.01 -23.05 6.79
C GLN A 89 31.31 -22.24 6.77
N GLN A 90 31.83 -21.86 7.94
CA GLN A 90 33.28 -21.89 8.24
C GLN A 90 33.54 -21.79 9.74
#